data_AF-A0A0R2SJR9-F1
#
_entry.id   AF-A0A0R2SJR9-F1
#
_cell.length_a   1.000
_cell.length_b   1.000
_cell.length_c   1.000
_cell.angle_alpha   90.00
_cell.angle_beta   90.00
_cell.angle_gamma   90.00
#
_symmetry.space_group_name_H-M   'P 1'
#
loop_
_entity.id
_entity.type
_entity.pdbx_description
1 polymer ?
#
loop_
_entity_poly.entity_id
_entity_poly.type
_entity_poly.pdbx_seq_one_letter_code
_entity_poly.pdbx_strand_id
1 'polypeptide(L)'
;MKKKVLATAVALAVGLSVSATSVASADQGRGKERISSFLSGLVSNGTITQSQADAITKAAKNAAVAAKTVMKEKHAAFDAVITSTLGISLDTLTTRLKAGESLATIAGDKKDALIAAMIVEINKQIDAALAAGKITTTQASAQKAKTTERVTNMVNKVKEFGKKGHGKGQRASTISFKAA
;
A
#
# COMPACT_ATOMS: atom_id res chain seq x y z
N MET A 1 34.45 -36.63 -6.20
CA MET A 1 33.70 -36.15 -5.01
C MET A 1 33.25 -34.71 -5.25
N LYS A 2 31.93 -34.44 -5.28
CA LYS A 2 31.31 -33.14 -4.99
C LYS A 2 29.79 -33.34 -4.91
N LYS A 3 29.33 -33.71 -3.72
CA LYS A 3 27.91 -33.79 -3.35
C LYS A 3 27.37 -32.36 -3.26
N LYS A 4 26.39 -32.00 -4.09
CA LYS A 4 25.53 -30.84 -3.81
C LYS A 4 24.10 -31.34 -3.64
N VAL A 5 23.83 -31.51 -2.35
CA VAL A 5 22.59 -31.82 -1.65
C VAL A 5 21.34 -31.33 -2.39
N LEU A 6 20.49 -32.30 -2.75
CA LEU A 6 19.06 -32.10 -2.97
C LEU A 6 18.47 -31.40 -1.73
N ALA A 7 18.08 -30.14 -1.86
CA ALA A 7 17.17 -29.53 -0.91
C ALA A 7 15.75 -29.93 -1.30
N THR A 8 15.30 -31.05 -0.75
CA THR A 8 13.92 -31.50 -0.74
C THR A 8 13.03 -30.41 -0.15
N ALA A 9 12.26 -29.72 -1.01
CA ALA A 9 11.15 -28.89 -0.59
C ALA A 9 10.04 -29.81 -0.07
N VAL A 10 9.97 -29.98 1.25
CA VAL A 10 8.79 -30.56 1.89
C VAL A 10 7.65 -29.55 1.75
N ALA A 11 6.80 -29.77 0.76
CA ALA A 11 5.52 -29.10 0.63
C ALA A 11 4.59 -29.63 1.72
N LEU A 12 4.54 -28.96 2.88
CA LEU A 12 3.40 -29.10 3.79
C LEU A 12 2.24 -28.27 3.21
N ALA A 13 1.41 -28.93 2.41
CA ALA A 13 0.12 -28.40 1.98
C ALA A 13 -0.83 -28.36 3.18
N VAL A 14 -0.85 -27.24 3.91
CA VAL A 14 -1.98 -26.90 4.78
C VAL A 14 -2.96 -26.12 3.91
N GLY A 15 -3.95 -26.84 3.38
CA GLY A 15 -5.10 -26.24 2.73
C GLY A 15 -5.91 -25.43 3.74
N LEU A 16 -5.59 -24.14 3.88
CA LEU A 16 -6.43 -23.17 4.57
C LEU A 16 -6.96 -22.20 3.51
N SER A 17 -8.17 -22.48 2.99
CA SER A 17 -8.93 -21.50 2.21
C SER A 17 -9.41 -20.40 3.14
N VAL A 18 -8.52 -19.45 3.47
CA VAL A 18 -8.93 -18.20 4.12
C VAL A 18 -9.42 -17.29 3.01
N SER A 19 -10.75 -17.20 2.89
CA SER A 19 -11.43 -16.16 2.13
C SER A 19 -10.89 -14.82 2.61
N ALA A 20 -10.06 -14.17 1.81
CA ALA A 20 -9.40 -12.92 2.14
C ALA A 20 -10.45 -11.80 2.25
N THR A 21 -10.99 -11.60 3.46
CA THR A 21 -11.65 -10.34 3.80
C THR A 21 -10.56 -9.34 4.13
N SER A 22 -10.53 -8.27 3.34
CA SER A 22 -9.57 -7.19 3.37
C SER A 22 -9.58 -6.48 4.73
N VAL A 23 -8.61 -6.81 5.59
CA VAL A 23 -8.34 -6.01 6.80
C VAL A 23 -7.70 -4.70 6.38
N ALA A 24 -8.47 -3.62 6.51
CA ALA A 24 -8.03 -2.25 6.30
C ALA A 24 -6.79 -1.98 7.17
N SER A 25 -5.66 -1.69 6.51
CA SER A 25 -4.40 -1.34 7.16
C SER A 25 -4.45 0.11 7.64
N ALA A 26 -4.68 0.29 8.94
CA ALA A 26 -4.40 1.55 9.63
C ALA A 26 -4.24 1.28 11.13
N ASP A 27 -3.10 0.74 11.54
CA ASP A 27 -2.42 1.08 12.81
C ASP A 27 -1.13 0.27 12.91
N GLN A 28 0.02 0.96 12.88
CA GLN A 28 1.33 0.30 12.75
C GLN A 28 1.79 -0.41 14.04
N GLY A 29 1.02 -0.29 15.13
CA GLY A 29 1.17 -1.07 16.38
C GLY A 29 0.10 -2.17 16.52
N ARG A 30 -1.19 -1.80 16.48
CA ARG A 30 -2.28 -2.75 16.76
C ARG A 30 -2.41 -3.88 15.76
N GLY A 31 -2.04 -3.70 14.49
CA GLY A 31 -2.12 -4.78 13.50
C GLY A 31 -1.20 -5.96 13.84
N LYS A 32 0.04 -5.67 14.27
CA LYS A 32 1.03 -6.67 14.64
C LYS A 32 0.68 -7.33 15.98
N GLU A 33 0.26 -6.54 16.96
CA GLU A 33 -0.19 -7.02 18.27
C GLU A 33 -1.42 -7.91 18.16
N ARG A 34 -2.37 -7.59 17.28
CA ARG A 34 -3.55 -8.43 17.02
C ARG A 34 -3.15 -9.78 16.41
N ILE A 35 -2.28 -9.79 15.39
CA ILE A 35 -1.82 -11.05 14.78
C ILE A 35 -1.07 -11.90 15.81
N SER A 36 -0.19 -11.31 16.61
CA SER A 36 0.52 -12.02 17.68
C SER A 36 -0.44 -12.57 18.77
N SER A 37 -1.49 -11.83 19.11
CA SER A 37 -2.53 -12.30 20.05
C SER A 37 -3.34 -13.47 19.48
N PHE A 38 -3.74 -13.43 18.19
CA PHE A 38 -4.42 -14.54 17.54
C PHE A 38 -3.53 -15.80 17.45
N LEU A 39 -2.26 -15.62 17.09
CA LEU A 39 -1.30 -16.73 17.03
C LEU A 39 -1.07 -17.33 18.41
N SER A 40 -0.97 -16.51 19.47
CA SER A 40 -0.81 -16.99 20.85
C SER A 40 -2.01 -17.82 21.30
N GLY A 41 -3.24 -17.41 20.96
CA GLY A 41 -4.44 -18.21 21.23
C GLY A 41 -4.44 -19.56 20.51
N LEU A 42 -3.99 -19.60 19.25
CA LEU A 42 -3.88 -20.85 18.48
C LEU A 42 -2.77 -21.78 19.01
N VAL A 43 -1.66 -21.21 19.50
CA VAL A 43 -0.59 -21.96 20.18
C VAL A 43 -1.10 -22.55 21.49
N SER A 44 -1.82 -21.74 22.30
CA SER A 44 -2.41 -22.19 23.56
C SER A 44 -3.43 -23.31 23.37
N ASN A 45 -4.18 -23.29 22.26
CA ASN A 45 -5.13 -24.34 21.89
C ASN A 45 -4.46 -25.55 21.22
N GLY A 46 -3.13 -25.57 21.10
CA GLY A 46 -2.37 -26.66 20.47
C GLY A 46 -2.61 -26.82 18.97
N THR A 47 -3.30 -25.88 18.33
CA THR A 47 -3.62 -25.93 16.90
C THR A 47 -2.39 -25.68 16.03
N ILE A 48 -1.44 -24.87 16.54
CA ILE A 48 -0.14 -24.62 15.92
C ILE A 48 0.96 -24.66 17.00
N THR A 49 2.19 -24.89 16.57
CA THR A 49 3.38 -24.84 17.42
C THR A 49 3.95 -23.41 17.50
N GLN A 50 4.74 -23.13 18.55
CA GLN A 50 5.44 -21.85 18.69
C GLN A 50 6.33 -21.54 17.47
N SER A 51 7.03 -22.55 16.95
CA SER A 51 7.87 -22.41 15.75
C SER A 51 7.06 -21.99 14.51
N GLN A 52 5.84 -22.51 14.33
CA GLN A 52 4.96 -22.10 13.25
C GLN A 52 4.46 -20.66 13.42
N ALA A 53 4.10 -20.25 14.64
CA ALA A 53 3.72 -18.87 14.94
C ALA A 53 4.86 -17.87 14.66
N ASP A 54 6.10 -18.23 15.00
CA ASP A 54 7.29 -17.42 14.75
C ASP A 54 7.59 -17.32 13.24
N ALA A 55 7.46 -18.42 12.50
CA ALA A 55 7.63 -18.44 11.06
C ALA A 55 6.61 -17.53 10.34
N ILE A 56 5.33 -17.58 10.74
CA ILE A 56 4.27 -16.70 10.21
C ILE A 56 4.59 -15.23 10.51
N THR A 57 5.01 -14.93 11.75
CA THR A 57 5.38 -13.58 12.15
C THR A 57 6.57 -13.05 11.34
N LYS A 58 7.56 -13.90 11.04
CA LYS A 58 8.70 -13.57 10.20
C LYS A 58 8.29 -13.33 8.75
N ALA A 59 7.44 -14.19 8.18
CA ALA A 59 6.91 -14.01 6.84
C ALA A 59 6.14 -12.68 6.71
N ALA A 60 5.29 -12.36 7.69
CA ALA A 60 4.55 -11.10 7.73
C ALA A 60 5.46 -9.87 7.83
N LYS A 61 6.51 -9.92 8.66
CA LYS A 61 7.53 -8.87 8.74
C LYS A 61 8.25 -8.68 7.40
N ASN A 62 8.67 -9.76 6.76
CA ASN A 62 9.34 -9.72 5.46
C ASN A 62 8.44 -9.13 4.37
N ALA A 63 7.17 -9.54 4.32
CA ALA A 63 6.19 -8.98 3.40
C ALA A 63 5.97 -7.47 3.64
N ALA A 64 5.91 -7.02 4.89
CA ALA A 64 5.79 -5.61 5.23
C ALA A 64 7.03 -4.80 4.80
N VAL A 65 8.23 -5.35 4.98
CA VAL A 65 9.48 -4.72 4.50
C VAL A 65 9.49 -4.62 2.98
N ALA A 66 9.16 -5.70 2.28
CA ALA A 66 9.06 -5.70 0.82
C ALA A 66 8.03 -4.69 0.31
N ALA A 67 6.85 -4.61 0.95
CA ALA A 67 5.84 -3.62 0.63
C ALA A 67 6.35 -2.19 0.84
N LYS A 68 7.07 -1.92 1.94
CA LYS A 68 7.67 -0.60 2.20
C LYS A 68 8.69 -0.23 1.13
N THR A 69 9.52 -1.18 0.69
CA THR A 69 10.49 -0.96 -0.39
C THR A 69 9.78 -0.60 -1.70
N VAL A 70 8.79 -1.38 -2.11
CA VAL A 70 8.01 -1.10 -3.32
C VAL A 70 7.34 0.27 -3.23
N MET A 71 6.74 0.62 -2.09
CA MET A 71 6.15 1.96 -1.91
C MET A 71 7.19 3.07 -2.05
N LYS A 72 8.38 2.91 -1.49
CA LYS A 72 9.47 3.90 -1.63
C LYS A 72 9.90 4.06 -3.10
N GLU A 73 10.03 2.97 -3.83
CA GLU A 73 10.38 2.99 -5.26
C GLU A 73 9.31 3.71 -6.09
N LYS A 74 8.03 3.44 -5.81
CA LYS A 74 6.90 4.08 -6.48
C LYS A 74 6.87 5.59 -6.19
N HIS A 75 7.13 5.97 -4.93
CA HIS A 75 7.28 7.39 -4.56
C HIS A 75 8.44 8.05 -5.32
N ALA A 76 9.61 7.42 -5.35
CA ALA A 76 10.76 7.93 -6.07
C ALA A 76 10.49 8.10 -7.58
N ALA A 77 9.75 7.16 -8.20
CA ALA A 77 9.34 7.26 -9.59
C ALA A 77 8.42 8.47 -9.83
N PHE A 78 7.45 8.72 -8.95
CA PHE A 78 6.61 9.92 -9.03
C PHE A 78 7.41 11.21 -8.85
N ASP A 79 8.29 11.25 -7.85
CA ASP A 79 9.12 12.41 -7.60
C ASP A 79 10.01 12.72 -8.82
N ALA A 80 10.59 11.69 -9.44
CA ALA A 80 11.38 11.82 -10.66
C ALA A 80 10.56 12.39 -11.83
N VAL A 81 9.33 11.90 -12.03
CA VAL A 81 8.40 12.43 -13.05
C VAL A 81 8.12 13.91 -12.80
N ILE A 82 7.78 14.29 -11.56
CA ILE A 82 7.48 15.67 -11.21
C ILE A 82 8.71 16.56 -11.44
N THR A 83 9.88 16.20 -10.93
CA THR A 83 11.09 17.00 -11.08
C THR A 83 11.53 17.13 -12.53
N SER A 84 11.39 16.06 -13.33
CA SER A 84 11.72 16.07 -14.75
C SER A 84 10.76 16.93 -15.57
N THR A 85 9.46 16.90 -15.27
CA THR A 85 8.47 17.73 -15.98
C THR A 85 8.63 19.21 -15.60
N LEU A 86 8.81 19.49 -14.30
CA LEU A 86 8.90 20.86 -13.81
C LEU A 86 10.25 21.51 -14.08
N GLY A 87 11.33 20.72 -14.12
CA GLY A 87 12.70 21.21 -14.26
C GLY A 87 13.23 21.83 -12.96
N ILE A 88 12.75 21.36 -11.81
CA ILE A 88 13.17 21.81 -10.47
C ILE A 88 13.75 20.65 -9.68
N SER A 89 14.58 20.96 -8.68
CA SER A 89 15.11 19.94 -7.76
C SER A 89 14.03 19.42 -6.80
N LEU A 90 14.23 18.20 -6.28
CA LEU A 90 13.35 17.60 -5.28
C LEU A 90 13.32 18.41 -3.97
N ASP A 91 14.45 19.00 -3.58
CA ASP A 91 14.55 19.88 -2.40
C ASP A 91 13.72 21.17 -2.58
N THR A 92 13.79 21.79 -3.75
CA THR A 92 12.98 22.96 -4.09
C THR A 92 11.49 22.62 -4.07
N LEU A 93 11.11 21.51 -4.71
CA LEU A 93 9.73 21.02 -4.70
C LEU A 93 9.23 20.78 -3.28
N THR A 94 10.02 20.08 -2.47
CA THR A 94 9.66 19.76 -1.07
C THR A 94 9.51 21.02 -0.23
N THR A 95 10.37 22.00 -0.42
CA THR A 95 10.32 23.27 0.32
C THR A 95 9.05 24.05 0.00
N ARG A 96 8.70 24.19 -1.28
CA ARG A 96 7.47 24.89 -1.70
C ARG A 96 6.20 24.16 -1.27
N LEU A 97 6.19 22.82 -1.35
CA LEU A 97 5.09 22.02 -0.84
C LEU A 97 4.92 22.18 0.69
N LYS A 98 6.01 22.24 1.45
CA LYS A 98 5.96 22.52 2.90
C LYS A 98 5.52 23.95 3.23
N ALA A 99 5.80 24.90 2.34
CA ALA A 99 5.30 26.28 2.44
C ALA A 99 3.79 26.39 2.15
N GLY A 100 3.11 25.30 1.80
CA GLY A 100 1.68 25.27 1.53
C GLY A 100 1.30 25.58 0.08
N GLU A 101 2.26 25.56 -0.85
CA GLU A 101 1.94 25.64 -2.26
C GLU A 101 1.40 24.30 -2.79
N SER A 102 0.43 24.37 -3.71
CA SER A 102 -0.06 23.18 -4.42
C SER A 102 0.88 22.80 -5.56
N LEU A 103 0.85 21.53 -6.01
CA LEU A 103 1.62 21.13 -7.20
C LEU A 103 1.18 21.91 -8.44
N ALA A 104 -0.10 22.27 -8.55
CA ALA A 104 -0.60 23.12 -9.64
C ALA A 104 0.06 24.51 -9.62
N THR A 105 0.19 25.12 -8.43
CA THR A 105 0.84 26.42 -8.25
C THR A 105 2.33 26.36 -8.59
N ILE A 106 3.00 25.28 -8.18
CA ILE A 106 4.44 25.09 -8.48
C ILE A 106 4.64 24.81 -9.97
N ALA A 107 3.71 24.10 -10.62
CA ALA A 107 3.79 23.74 -12.02
C ALA A 107 3.52 24.90 -12.98
N GLY A 108 2.70 25.87 -12.60
CA GLY A 108 2.29 26.99 -13.46
C GLY A 108 1.75 26.48 -14.79
N ASP A 109 2.33 26.95 -15.90
CA ASP A 109 1.93 26.59 -17.27
C ASP A 109 2.16 25.09 -17.59
N LYS A 110 3.03 24.41 -16.85
CA LYS A 110 3.33 22.98 -17.06
C LYS A 110 2.32 22.05 -16.38
N LYS A 111 1.27 22.58 -15.75
CA LYS A 111 0.29 21.80 -14.99
C LYS A 111 -0.33 20.66 -15.81
N ASP A 112 -0.74 20.93 -17.05
CA ASP A 112 -1.42 19.92 -17.87
C ASP A 112 -0.44 18.82 -18.32
N ALA A 113 0.80 19.20 -18.63
CA ALA A 113 1.88 18.24 -18.91
C ALA A 113 2.21 17.38 -17.68
N LEU A 114 2.19 17.96 -16.48
CA LEU A 114 2.39 17.22 -15.23
C LEU A 114 1.27 16.22 -14.98
N ILE A 115 0.01 16.63 -15.14
CA ILE A 115 -1.16 15.75 -14.98
C ILE A 115 -1.06 14.57 -15.95
N ALA A 116 -0.75 14.83 -17.23
CA ALA A 116 -0.60 13.78 -18.23
C ALA A 116 0.53 12.79 -17.87
N ALA A 117 1.70 13.30 -17.46
CA ALA A 117 2.83 12.46 -17.06
C ALA A 117 2.52 11.59 -15.83
N MET A 118 1.82 12.14 -14.84
CA MET A 118 1.40 11.40 -13.65
C MET A 118 0.36 10.31 -13.97
N ILE A 119 -0.58 10.57 -14.88
CA ILE A 119 -1.55 9.55 -15.33
C ILE A 119 -0.83 8.38 -16.00
N VAL A 120 0.15 8.66 -16.88
CA VAL A 120 0.95 7.64 -17.55
C VAL A 120 1.69 6.76 -16.55
N GLU A 121 2.36 7.37 -15.56
CA GLU A 121 3.09 6.63 -14.54
C GLU A 121 2.13 5.80 -13.65
N ILE A 122 0.97 6.33 -13.25
CA ILE A 122 -0.03 5.55 -12.49
C ILE A 122 -0.51 4.34 -13.29
N ASN A 123 -0.84 4.52 -14.57
CA ASN A 123 -1.31 3.42 -15.41
C ASN A 123 -0.25 2.32 -15.53
N LYS A 124 1.02 2.69 -15.69
CA LYS A 124 2.15 1.74 -15.69
C LYS A 124 2.24 0.96 -14.37
N GLN A 125 1.97 1.59 -13.24
CA GLN A 125 1.96 0.91 -11.93
C GLN A 125 0.77 -0.05 -11.78
N ILE A 126 -0.40 0.32 -12.29
CA ILE A 126 -1.59 -0.54 -12.33
C ILE A 126 -1.30 -1.77 -13.21
N ASP A 127 -0.71 -1.58 -14.38
CA ASP A 127 -0.39 -2.68 -15.30
C ASP A 127 0.66 -3.63 -14.72
N ALA A 128 1.68 -3.09 -14.04
CA ALA A 128 2.65 -3.91 -13.31
C ALA A 128 2.00 -4.71 -12.17
N ALA A 129 1.01 -4.14 -11.47
CA ALA A 129 0.27 -4.85 -10.42
C ALA A 129 -0.64 -5.94 -10.99
N LEU A 130 -1.23 -5.70 -12.17
CA LEU A 130 -2.04 -6.69 -12.89
C LEU A 130 -1.17 -7.84 -13.40
N ALA A 131 -0.02 -7.54 -14.00
CA ALA A 131 0.94 -8.55 -14.45
C ALA A 131 1.50 -9.38 -13.29
N ALA A 132 1.68 -8.77 -12.12
CA ALA A 132 2.08 -9.47 -10.90
C ALA A 132 0.94 -10.27 -10.24
N GLY A 133 -0.27 -10.29 -10.81
CA GLY A 133 -1.43 -11.00 -10.28
C GLY A 133 -1.97 -10.42 -8.96
N LYS A 134 -1.56 -9.20 -8.59
CA LYS A 134 -1.98 -8.56 -7.33
C LYS A 134 -3.36 -7.92 -7.40
N ILE A 135 -3.83 -7.66 -8.62
CA ILE A 135 -5.16 -7.12 -8.90
C ILE A 135 -5.77 -7.85 -10.09
N THR A 136 -7.09 -7.87 -10.16
CA THR A 136 -7.83 -8.41 -11.31
C THR A 136 -7.95 -7.37 -12.43
N THR A 137 -8.30 -7.81 -13.64
CA THR A 137 -8.59 -6.95 -14.80
C THR A 137 -9.68 -5.92 -14.49
N THR A 138 -10.75 -6.34 -13.81
CA THR A 138 -11.85 -5.46 -13.39
C THR A 138 -11.36 -4.40 -12.40
N GLN A 139 -10.52 -4.77 -11.44
CA GLN A 139 -9.92 -3.83 -10.48
C GLN A 139 -8.99 -2.83 -11.17
N ALA A 140 -8.17 -3.29 -12.13
CA ALA A 140 -7.30 -2.42 -12.91
C ALA A 140 -8.11 -1.40 -13.71
N SER A 141 -9.14 -1.83 -14.43
CA SER A 141 -10.02 -0.92 -15.19
C SER A 141 -10.69 0.12 -14.29
N ALA A 142 -11.25 -0.30 -13.16
CA ALA A 142 -11.86 0.60 -12.19
C ALA A 142 -10.86 1.62 -11.60
N GLN A 143 -9.59 1.23 -11.40
CA GLN A 143 -8.54 2.13 -10.93
C GLN A 143 -8.13 3.13 -12.03
N LYS A 144 -7.96 2.68 -13.28
CA LYS A 144 -7.64 3.55 -14.42
C LYS A 144 -8.72 4.62 -14.64
N ALA A 145 -10.00 4.24 -14.56
CA ALA A 145 -11.12 5.17 -14.69
C ALA A 145 -11.10 6.30 -13.64
N LYS A 146 -10.64 6.01 -12.42
CA LYS A 146 -10.53 7.01 -11.33
C LYS A 146 -9.20 7.76 -11.32
N THR A 147 -8.25 7.38 -12.17
CA THR A 147 -6.88 7.92 -12.12
C THR A 147 -6.88 9.39 -12.48
N THR A 148 -7.60 9.80 -13.54
CA THR A 148 -7.69 11.20 -13.96
C THR A 148 -8.21 12.10 -12.84
N GLU A 149 -9.35 11.75 -12.24
CA GLU A 149 -9.93 12.52 -11.14
C GLU A 149 -8.98 12.64 -9.94
N ARG A 150 -8.35 11.51 -9.56
CA ARG A 150 -7.42 11.48 -8.42
C ARG A 150 -6.17 12.32 -8.66
N VAL A 151 -5.60 12.28 -9.86
CA VAL A 151 -4.43 13.07 -10.24
C VAL A 151 -4.77 14.55 -10.23
N THR A 152 -5.87 14.93 -10.88
CA THR A 152 -6.33 16.33 -10.89
C THR A 152 -6.56 16.84 -9.48
N ASN A 153 -7.23 16.06 -8.62
CA ASN A 153 -7.43 16.42 -7.22
C ASN A 153 -6.11 16.52 -6.44
N MET A 154 -5.14 15.65 -6.71
CA MET A 154 -3.83 15.68 -6.04
C MET A 154 -2.99 16.87 -6.48
N VAL A 155 -3.01 17.23 -7.77
CA VAL A 155 -2.25 18.35 -8.31
C VAL A 155 -2.82 19.68 -7.80
N ASN A 156 -4.15 19.79 -7.72
CA ASN A 156 -4.83 21.01 -7.27
C ASN A 156 -4.88 21.17 -5.74
N LYS A 157 -4.80 20.08 -4.97
CA LYS A 157 -4.83 20.17 -3.50
C LYS A 157 -3.47 20.59 -2.95
N VAL A 158 -3.51 21.54 -2.01
CA VAL A 158 -2.37 21.83 -1.14
C VAL A 158 -2.15 20.63 -0.23
N LYS A 159 -0.91 20.16 -0.17
CA LYS A 159 -0.53 19.11 0.77
C LYS A 159 -0.45 19.72 2.16
N GLU A 160 -1.49 19.52 2.98
CA GLU A 160 -1.48 19.96 4.37
C GLU A 160 -0.40 19.18 5.14
N PHE A 161 0.80 19.75 5.26
CA PHE A 161 1.83 19.23 6.16
C PHE A 161 1.43 19.57 7.59
N GLY A 162 0.98 18.58 8.35
CA GLY A 162 0.89 18.68 9.81
C GLY A 162 -0.49 18.53 10.44
N LYS A 163 -1.59 18.50 9.67
CA LYS A 163 -2.88 18.08 10.23
C LYS A 163 -3.02 16.57 10.08
N LYS A 164 -2.66 15.82 11.13
CA LYS A 164 -3.22 14.49 11.37
C LYS A 164 -4.74 14.67 11.43
N GLY A 165 -5.40 14.53 10.29
CA GLY A 165 -6.85 14.53 10.22
C GLY A 165 -7.37 13.36 11.03
N HIS A 166 -7.79 13.62 12.27
CA HIS A 166 -8.66 12.74 13.04
C HIS A 166 -10.05 12.72 12.41
N GLY A 167 -10.15 12.22 11.17
CA GLY A 167 -11.42 11.87 10.55
C GLY A 167 -11.89 10.53 11.08
N LYS A 168 -12.28 10.46 12.36
CA LYS A 168 -13.17 9.38 12.82
C LYS A 168 -14.52 9.62 12.14
N GLY A 169 -14.68 9.10 10.93
CA GLY A 169 -16.00 8.88 10.37
C GLY A 169 -16.73 7.93 11.31
N GLN A 170 -17.59 8.46 12.18
CA GLN A 170 -18.59 7.69 12.89
C GLN A 170 -19.51 7.07 11.83
N ARG A 171 -19.20 5.87 11.36
CA ARG A 171 -20.24 4.99 10.83
C ARG A 171 -20.84 4.33 12.06
N ALA A 172 -21.93 4.92 12.55
CA ALA A 172 -22.80 4.30 13.53
C ALA A 172 -23.15 2.90 13.01
N SER A 173 -22.48 1.88 13.56
CA SER A 173 -22.78 0.49 13.29
C SER A 173 -23.92 0.11 14.21
N THR A 174 -25.14 0.53 13.85
CA THR A 174 -26.36 0.02 14.49
C THR A 174 -26.55 -1.41 13.99
N ILE A 175 -25.81 -2.36 14.58
CA ILE A 175 -26.19 -3.77 14.54
C ILE A 175 -27.17 -3.94 15.69
N SER A 176 -28.43 -3.60 15.43
CA SER A 176 -29.53 -4.04 16.27
C SER A 176 -29.72 -5.54 16.05
N PHE A 177 -29.08 -6.36 16.89
CA PHE A 177 -29.52 -7.74 17.10
C PHE A 177 -30.90 -7.66 17.74
N LYS A 178 -31.96 -7.78 16.93
CA LYS A 178 -33.29 -8.06 17.45
C LYS A 178 -33.50 -9.56 17.38
N ALA A 179 -33.39 -10.20 18.54
CA ALA A 179 -33.86 -11.55 18.76
C ALA A 179 -35.41 -11.52 18.78
N ALA A 180 -36.01 -12.40 17.99
CA ALA A 180 -37.33 -13.00 18.20
C ALA A 180 -37.35 -14.30 17.40
#